data_AF-A0A7V4UL80-F1
#
_entry.id   AF-A0A7V4UL80-F1
#
_cell.length_a   1.000
_cell.length_b   1.000
_cell.length_c   1.000
_cell.angle_alpha   90.00
_cell.angle_beta   90.00
_cell.angle_gamma   90.00
#
_symmetry.space_group_name_H-M   'P 1'
#
loop_
_entity.id
_entity.type
_entity.pdbx_description
1 polymer ?
#
loop_
_entity_poly.entity_id
_entity_poly.type
_entity_poly.pdbx_seq_one_letter_code
_entity_poly.pdbx_strand_id
1 'polypeptide(L)'
;MMIKLILIFFAGLMIDLLCTQYTRSVAERKLWAATLLSGLITVTNFVLLSILLRGSVEEGVLNILAYAGGNTVGTYIALKKV
;
A
#
# COMPACT_ATOMS: atom_id res chain seq x y z
N MET A 1 -2.22 -12.56 -16.22
CA MET A 1 -1.36 -11.37 -16.09
C MET A 1 -2.16 -10.11 -15.77
N MET A 2 -3.10 -9.67 -16.62
CA MET A 2 -3.86 -8.43 -16.40
C MET A 2 -4.65 -8.40 -15.07
N ILE A 3 -5.38 -9.46 -14.72
CA ILE A 3 -6.10 -9.55 -13.43
C ILE A 3 -5.15 -9.44 -12.23
N LYS A 4 -3.96 -10.05 -12.30
CA LYS A 4 -2.93 -9.95 -11.25
C LYS A 4 -2.50 -8.50 -11.04
N LEU A 5 -2.22 -7.76 -12.13
CA LEU A 5 -1.83 -6.36 -12.05
C LEU A 5 -2.94 -5.46 -11.50
N ILE A 6 -4.20 -5.72 -11.86
CA ILE A 6 -5.36 -5.00 -11.30
C ILE A 6 -5.47 -5.23 -9.79
N LEU A 7 -5.33 -6.47 -9.32
CA LEU A 7 -5.36 -6.78 -7.89
C LEU A 7 -4.20 -6.11 -7.14
N ILE A 8 -3.00 -6.13 -7.73
CA ILE A 8 -1.81 -5.45 -7.18
C ILE A 8 -2.02 -3.93 -7.11
N PHE A 9 -2.63 -3.33 -8.13
CA PHE A 9 -3.00 -1.92 -8.10
C PHE A 9 -3.94 -1.60 -6.93
N PHE A 10 -5.00 -2.39 -6.74
CA PHE A 10 -5.89 -2.18 -5.59
C PHE A 10 -5.20 -2.42 -4.25
N ALA A 11 -4.27 -3.38 -4.16
CA ALA A 11 -3.45 -3.57 -2.97
C ALA A 11 -2.60 -2.32 -2.66
N GLY A 12 -1.96 -1.72 -3.68
CA GLY A 12 -1.23 -0.47 -3.54
C GLY A 12 -2.10 0.69 -3.04
N LEU A 13 -3.31 0.83 -3.60
CA LEU A 13 -4.29 1.82 -3.17
C LEU A 13 -4.68 1.62 -1.69
N MET A 14 -5.00 0.39 -1.29
CA MET A 14 -5.39 0.07 0.08
C MET A 14 -4.25 0.33 1.08
N ILE A 15 -3.03 -0.07 0.75
CA ILE A 15 -1.86 0.21 1.60
C ILE A 15 -1.67 1.71 1.77
N ASP A 16 -1.83 2.50 0.71
CA ASP A 16 -1.67 3.95 0.83
C ASP A 16 -2.70 4.59 1.75
N LEU A 17 -3.96 4.14 1.67
CA LEU A 17 -5.00 4.59 2.59
C LEU A 17 -4.67 4.23 4.05
N LEU A 18 -4.13 3.03 4.30
CA LEU A 18 -3.66 2.61 5.62
C LEU A 18 -2.48 3.48 6.10
N CYS A 19 -1.49 3.73 5.25
CA CYS A 19 -0.35 4.60 5.53
C CYS A 19 -0.78 6.04 5.82
N THR A 20 -1.77 6.54 5.09
CA THR A 20 -2.35 7.88 5.32
C THR A 20 -3.08 7.93 6.66
N GLN A 21 -3.87 6.91 7.01
CA GLN A 21 -4.52 6.82 8.33
C GLN A 21 -3.51 6.68 9.46
N TYR A 22 -2.43 5.93 9.25
CA TYR A 22 -1.32 5.83 10.19
C TYR A 22 -0.68 7.20 10.41
N THR A 23 -0.33 7.89 9.32
CA THR A 23 0.27 9.23 9.38
C THR A 23 -0.62 10.22 10.14
N ARG A 24 -1.94 10.20 9.89
CA ARG A 24 -2.92 11.02 10.66
C ARG A 24 -2.93 10.64 12.14
N SER A 25 -2.96 9.35 12.46
CA SER A 25 -2.95 8.87 13.85
C SER A 25 -1.69 9.28 14.60
N VAL A 26 -0.54 9.28 13.93
CA VAL A 26 0.74 9.78 14.46
C VAL A 26 0.65 11.29 14.70
N ALA A 27 0.17 12.06 13.73
CA ALA A 27 0.02 13.52 13.85
C ALA A 27 -0.90 13.91 15.02
N GLU A 28 -1.97 13.15 15.24
CA GLU A 28 -2.93 13.36 16.33
C GLU A 28 -2.52 12.71 17.66
N ARG A 29 -1.32 12.11 17.74
CA ARG A 29 -0.79 11.41 18.94
C ARG A 29 -1.71 10.30 19.46
N LYS A 30 -2.45 9.62 18.59
CA LYS A 30 -3.31 8.48 18.92
C LYS A 30 -2.48 7.20 19.08
N LEU A 31 -1.95 6.98 20.29
CA LEU A 31 -1.02 5.87 20.62
C LEU A 31 -1.50 4.52 20.07
N TRP A 32 -2.68 4.05 20.49
CA TRP A 32 -3.17 2.72 20.11
C TRP A 32 -3.39 2.55 18.62
N ALA A 33 -4.00 3.54 17.97
CA ALA A 33 -4.25 3.49 16.52
C ALA A 33 -2.92 3.46 15.75
N ALA A 34 -1.97 4.33 16.10
CA ALA A 34 -0.66 4.37 15.46
C ALA A 34 0.12 3.05 15.65
N THR A 35 0.12 2.48 16.86
CA THR A 35 0.78 1.20 17.13
C THR A 35 0.17 0.06 16.32
N LEU A 36 -1.15 -0.10 16.35
CA LEU A 36 -1.83 -1.17 15.61
C LEU A 36 -1.64 -1.03 14.09
N LEU A 37 -1.80 0.17 13.55
CA LEU A 37 -1.60 0.43 12.13
C LEU A 37 -0.15 0.17 11.71
N SER A 38 0.84 0.55 12.53
CA SER A 38 2.25 0.29 12.21
C SER A 38 2.56 -1.21 12.09
N GLY A 39 2.03 -2.04 12.99
CA GLY A 39 2.19 -3.49 12.93
C GLY A 39 1.49 -4.08 11.72
N LEU A 40 0.25 -3.66 11.45
CA LEU A 40 -0.53 -4.13 10.30
C LEU A 40 0.15 -3.77 8.97
N ILE A 41 0.59 -2.53 8.81
CA ILE A 41 1.31 -2.07 7.61
C ILE A 41 2.59 -2.89 7.41
N THR A 42 3.35 -3.16 8.48
CA THR A 42 4.60 -3.93 8.40
C THR A 42 4.35 -5.35 7.89
N VAL A 43 3.40 -6.08 8.50
CA VAL A 43 3.08 -7.45 8.08
C VAL A 43 2.52 -7.47 6.66
N THR A 44 1.65 -6.52 6.32
CA THR A 44 1.03 -6.48 4.99
C THR A 44 2.06 -6.16 3.91
N ASN A 45 2.97 -5.22 4.16
CA ASN A 45 4.06 -4.91 3.24
C ASN A 45 5.03 -6.08 3.07
N PHE A 46 5.34 -6.84 4.12
CA PHE A 46 6.16 -8.04 4.00
C PHE A 46 5.52 -9.08 3.07
N VAL A 47 4.22 -9.37 3.27
CA VAL A 47 3.47 -10.31 2.42
C VAL A 47 3.40 -9.80 0.98
N LEU A 48 3.06 -8.52 0.79
CA LEU A 48 2.97 -7.92 -0.54
C LEU A 48 4.32 -7.93 -1.26
N LEU A 49 5.40 -7.50 -0.60
CA LEU A 49 6.73 -7.50 -1.21
C LEU A 49 7.16 -8.91 -1.63
N SER A 50 6.86 -9.91 -0.80
CA SER A 50 7.10 -11.32 -1.13
C SER A 50 6.33 -11.78 -2.37
N ILE A 51 5.11 -11.27 -2.59
CA ILE A 51 4.30 -11.56 -3.79
C ILE A 51 4.81 -10.76 -5.01
N LEU A 52 5.13 -9.48 -4.83
CA LEU A 52 5.55 -8.57 -5.90
C LEU A 52 6.87 -9.04 -6.53
N LEU A 53 7.82 -9.47 -5.71
CA LEU A 53 9.15 -9.90 -6.12
C LEU A 53 9.25 -11.38 -6.51
N ARG A 54 8.15 -12.15 -6.39
CA ARG A 54 8.14 -13.56 -6.78
C ARG A 54 8.09 -13.68 -8.30
N GLY A 55 9.11 -14.32 -8.88
CA GLY A 55 9.17 -14.62 -10.31
C GLY A 55 10.41 -14.02 -10.98
N SER A 56 10.27 -13.66 -12.25
CA SER A 56 11.34 -12.99 -13.01
C SER A 56 11.45 -11.50 -12.63
N VAL A 57 12.59 -10.90 -12.97
CA VAL A 57 12.82 -9.46 -12.77
C VAL A 57 11.80 -8.61 -13.54
N GLU A 58 11.50 -8.98 -14.78
CA GLU A 58 10.52 -8.27 -15.61
C GLU A 58 9.11 -8.30 -15.00
N GLU A 59 8.67 -9.48 -14.53
CA GLU A 59 7.40 -9.59 -13.80
C GLU A 59 7.40 -8.75 -12.52
N GLY A 60 8.52 -8.76 -11.79
CA GLY A 60 8.71 -7.94 -10.59
C GLY A 60 8.55 -6.45 -10.88
N VAL A 61 9.17 -5.95 -11.95
CA VAL A 61 9.05 -4.55 -12.38
C VAL A 61 7.60 -4.21 -12.70
N LEU A 62 6.89 -5.03 -13.50
CA LEU A 62 5.48 -4.78 -13.83
C LEU A 62 4.58 -4.80 -12.59
N ASN A 63 4.81 -5.73 -11.67
CA ASN A 63 4.08 -5.80 -10.40
C ASN A 63 4.31 -4.53 -9.56
N ILE A 64 5.55 -4.07 -9.44
CA ILE A 64 5.90 -2.85 -8.69
C ILE A 64 5.28 -1.60 -9.34
N LEU A 65 5.29 -1.48 -10.66
CA LEU A 65 4.66 -0.35 -11.36
C LEU A 65 3.15 -0.29 -11.12
N ALA A 66 2.46 -1.44 -11.20
CA ALA A 66 1.03 -1.51 -10.88
C ALA A 66 0.76 -1.13 -9.41
N TYR A 67 1.57 -1.63 -8.49
CA TYR A 67 1.47 -1.33 -7.06
C TYR A 67 1.69 0.17 -6.79
N ALA A 68 2.73 0.77 -7.37
CA ALA A 68 3.06 2.18 -7.24
C ALA A 68 1.97 3.09 -7.83
N GLY A 69 1.38 2.70 -8.97
CA GLY A 69 0.24 3.41 -9.56
C GLY A 69 -0.96 3.42 -8.62
N GLY A 70 -1.27 2.27 -8.02
CA GLY A 70 -2.34 2.15 -7.03
C GLY A 70 -2.10 3.01 -5.80
N ASN A 71 -0.90 2.96 -5.25
CA ASN A 71 -0.50 3.76 -4.09
C ASN A 71 -0.63 5.26 -4.37
N THR A 72 -0.11 5.73 -5.51
CA THR A 72 -0.20 7.14 -5.94
C THR A 72 -1.65 7.61 -6.05
N VAL A 73 -2.54 6.80 -6.64
CA VAL A 73 -3.98 7.10 -6.72
C VAL A 73 -4.62 7.11 -5.33
N GLY A 74 -4.21 6.19 -4.45
CA GLY A 74 -4.61 6.18 -3.05
C GLY A 74 -4.34 7.51 -2.35
N THR A 75 -3.14 8.06 -2.53
CA THR A 75 -2.75 9.34 -1.91
C THR A 75 -3.61 10.47 -2.46
N TYR A 76 -3.76 10.52 -3.78
CA TYR A 76 -4.61 11.51 -4.44
C TYR A 76 -6.05 11.48 -3.89
N ILE A 77 -6.65 10.29 -3.77
CA ILE A 77 -8.01 10.13 -3.23
C ILE A 77 -8.07 10.56 -1.75
N ALA A 78 -7.07 10.17 -0.95
CA ALA A 78 -7.05 10.46 0.48
C ALA A 78 -6.90 11.95 0.80
N LEU A 79 -6.13 12.67 -0.02
CA LEU A 79 -5.88 14.11 0.13
C LEU A 79 -6.91 14.99 -0.59
N LYS A 80 -7.45 14.55 -1.72
CA LYS A 80 -8.51 15.29 -2.44
C LYS A 80 -9.85 15.29 -1.71
N LYS A 81 -10.07 14.38 -0.75
CA LYS A 81 -11.24 14.38 0.13
C LYS A 81 -11.13 15.42 1.27
N VAL A 82 -10.54 16.58 0.98
CA VAL A 82 -10.62 17.82 1.77
C VAL A 82 -11.41 18.84 0.97
#